data_AF-D5JCQ6-F1
#
_entry.id   AF-D5JCQ6-F1
#
_cell.length_a   1.000
_cell.length_b   1.000
_cell.length_c   1.000
_cell.angle_alpha   90.00
_cell.angle_beta   90.00
_cell.angle_gamma   90.00
#
_symmetry.space_group_name_H-M   'P 1'
#
loop_
_entity.id
_entity.type
_entity.pdbx_description
1 polymer ?
#
loop_
_entity_poly.entity_id
_entity_poly.type
_entity_poly.pdbx_seq_one_letter_code
_entity_poly.pdbx_strand_id
1 'polypeptide(L)'
;FITKKSQPEDAHVSHDSESVRRAALEAVRDFPEPVGELIKSSDKLSMADLRFRWLWPWEWDRKAKGKGSVTVVGDALHPMTPDLGQGACSALEDAVVLARCLSASNINVEDINWGEEEERKIEECFKKYAQARKW
;
A
#
# COMPACT_ATOMS: atom_id res chain seq x y z
N PHE A 1 9.72 -9.46 11.54
CA PHE A 1 10.13 -8.04 11.54
C PHE A 1 10.23 -7.57 12.97
N ILE A 2 11.14 -6.65 13.27
CA ILE A 2 11.22 -5.97 14.57
C ILE A 2 10.83 -4.52 14.33
N THR A 3 9.90 -4.00 15.12
CA THR A 3 9.43 -2.62 15.00
C THR A 3 9.91 -1.81 16.19
N LYS A 4 10.47 -0.63 15.92
CA LYS A 4 10.78 0.38 16.94
C LYS A 4 10.06 1.69 16.60
N LYS A 5 9.87 2.54 17.60
CA LYS A 5 9.44 3.91 17.37
C LYS A 5 10.54 4.65 16.59
N SER A 6 10.17 5.34 15.51
CA SER A 6 11.10 6.14 14.71
C SER A 6 11.71 7.26 15.54
N GLN A 7 13.03 7.42 15.44
CA GLN A 7 13.78 8.51 16.04
C GLN A 7 14.53 9.30 14.95
N PRO A 8 14.82 10.60 15.14
CA PRO A 8 15.52 11.41 14.14
C PRO A 8 16.87 10.82 13.68
N GLU A 9 17.61 10.18 14.59
CA GLU A 9 18.89 9.52 14.32
C GLU A 9 18.79 8.33 13.35
N ASP A 10 17.61 7.72 13.21
CA ASP A 10 17.39 6.56 12.34
C ASP A 10 17.50 6.91 10.85
N ALA A 11 17.34 8.19 10.49
CA ALA A 11 17.44 8.67 9.11
C ALA A 11 18.83 8.41 8.48
N HIS A 12 19.87 8.32 9.31
CA HIS A 12 21.25 8.07 8.87
C HIS A 12 21.67 6.59 8.96
N VAL A 13 20.86 5.76 9.62
CA VAL A 13 21.18 4.36 9.93
C VAL A 13 20.69 3.39 8.85
N SER A 14 19.67 3.77 8.08
CA SER A 14 18.92 2.88 7.19
C SER A 14 19.73 2.15 6.10
N HIS A 15 20.92 2.64 5.76
CA HIS A 15 21.73 2.12 4.65
C HIS A 15 22.97 1.31 5.08
N ASP A 16 23.32 1.29 6.36
CA ASP A 16 24.47 0.54 6.88
C ASP A 16 24.04 -0.67 7.72
N SER A 17 24.40 -1.87 7.26
CA SER A 17 23.96 -3.13 7.88
C SER A 17 24.43 -3.28 9.33
N GLU A 18 25.63 -2.80 9.67
CA GLU A 18 26.15 -2.88 11.04
C GLU A 18 25.46 -1.89 11.98
N SER A 19 25.17 -0.68 11.52
CA SER A 19 24.37 0.29 12.26
C SER A 19 22.94 -0.22 12.50
N VAL A 20 22.31 -0.84 11.49
CA VAL A 20 21.00 -1.49 11.64
C VAL A 20 21.09 -2.66 12.63
N ARG A 21 22.14 -3.48 12.58
CA ARG A 21 22.35 -4.60 13.52
C ARG A 21 22.39 -4.11 14.97
N ARG A 22 23.19 -3.06 15.24
CA ARG A 22 23.30 -2.47 16.57
C ARG A 22 21.95 -1.93 17.07
N ALA A 23 21.22 -1.21 16.21
CA ALA A 23 19.90 -0.70 16.54
C ALA A 23 18.87 -1.83 16.82
N ALA A 24 18.93 -2.90 16.03
CA ALA A 24 18.07 -4.07 16.21
C ALA A 24 18.37 -4.81 17.53
N LEU A 25 19.65 -5.02 17.86
CA LEU A 25 20.07 -5.65 19.12
C LEU A 25 19.64 -4.84 20.35
N GLU A 26 19.77 -3.51 20.31
CA GLU A 26 19.28 -2.64 21.39
C GLU A 26 17.76 -2.75 21.54
N ALA A 27 17.03 -2.79 20.43
CA ALA A 27 15.57 -2.89 20.44
C ALA A 27 15.05 -4.22 21.00
N VAL A 28 15.86 -5.29 21.02
CA VAL A 28 15.48 -6.61 21.51
C VAL A 28 16.21 -7.03 22.78
N ARG A 29 16.88 -6.12 23.51
CA ARG A 29 17.72 -6.47 24.68
C ARG A 29 16.99 -7.31 25.75
N ASP A 30 15.68 -7.10 25.89
CA ASP A 30 14.84 -7.76 26.88
C ASP A 30 14.08 -8.97 26.30
N PHE A 31 14.31 -9.31 25.03
CA PHE A 31 13.71 -10.47 24.39
C PHE A 31 14.49 -11.73 24.77
N PRO A 32 13.81 -12.87 24.94
CA PRO A 32 14.49 -14.14 25.17
C PRO A 32 15.30 -14.56 23.93
N GLU A 33 16.33 -15.36 24.14
CA GLU A 33 16.97 -16.08 23.04
C GLU A 33 15.95 -17.00 22.34
N PRO A 34 16.04 -17.23 21.01
CA PRO A 34 17.20 -16.99 20.14
C PRO A 34 17.19 -15.66 19.36
N VAL A 35 16.38 -14.67 19.75
CA VAL A 35 16.17 -13.47 18.93
C VAL A 35 17.47 -12.69 18.70
N GLY A 36 18.31 -12.57 19.73
CA GLY A 36 19.60 -11.89 19.63
C GLY A 36 20.60 -12.64 18.76
N GLU A 37 20.66 -13.97 18.90
CA GLU A 37 21.50 -14.84 18.06
C GLU A 37 21.14 -14.74 16.58
N LEU A 38 19.84 -14.76 16.24
CA LEU A 38 19.36 -14.64 14.86
C LEU A 38 19.76 -13.30 14.21
N ILE A 39 19.71 -12.21 14.97
CA ILE A 39 20.15 -10.90 14.49
C ILE A 39 21.66 -10.90 14.24
N LYS A 40 22.45 -11.52 15.11
CA LYS A 40 23.92 -11.60 14.95
C LYS A 40 24.31 -12.45 13.74
N SER A 41 23.60 -13.55 13.48
CA SER A 41 23.89 -14.45 12.36
C SER A 41 23.37 -13.96 11.01
N SER A 42 22.63 -12.85 10.95
CA SER A 42 22.06 -12.32 9.71
C SER A 42 23.12 -11.58 8.87
N ASP A 43 23.28 -11.97 7.60
CA ASP A 43 24.28 -11.37 6.71
C ASP A 43 23.98 -9.91 6.35
N LYS A 44 22.71 -9.61 6.06
CA LYS A 44 22.25 -8.30 5.62
C LYS A 44 21.01 -7.88 6.38
N LEU A 45 21.08 -6.71 7.00
CA LEU A 45 19.96 -6.09 7.70
C LEU A 45 19.63 -4.76 7.04
N SER A 46 18.33 -4.45 7.01
CA SER A 46 17.82 -3.19 6.48
C SER A 46 16.76 -2.65 7.40
N MET A 47 16.70 -1.33 7.52
CA MET A 47 15.66 -0.63 8.26
C MET A 47 14.88 0.26 7.32
N ALA A 48 13.55 0.24 7.44
CA ALA A 48 12.65 1.01 6.61
C ALA A 48 11.56 1.66 7.47
N ASP A 49 11.17 2.88 7.09
CA ASP A 49 10.04 3.57 7.69
C ASP A 49 8.73 2.85 7.33
N LEU A 50 8.01 2.37 8.35
CA LEU A 50 6.66 1.86 8.15
C LEU A 50 5.69 3.05 8.05
N ARG A 51 5.18 3.28 6.84
CA ARG A 51 4.20 4.33 6.56
C ARG A 51 2.81 3.75 6.59
N PHE A 52 2.07 4.05 7.65
CA PHE A 52 0.65 3.81 7.71
C PHE A 52 -0.11 5.07 7.30
N ARG A 53 -1.08 4.95 6.40
CA ARG A 53 -2.02 6.03 6.12
C ARG A 53 -3.43 5.54 6.38
N TRP A 54 -3.96 5.93 7.54
CA TRP A 54 -5.39 5.80 7.78
C TRP A 54 -6.15 6.61 6.74
N LEU A 55 -6.99 5.97 5.94
CA LEU A 55 -7.91 6.66 5.04
C LEU A 55 -9.19 6.91 5.79
N TRP A 56 -9.51 8.18 6.01
CA TRP A 56 -10.85 8.51 6.50
C TRP A 56 -11.91 8.10 5.46
N PRO A 57 -13.13 7.70 5.87
CA PRO A 57 -14.17 7.25 4.95
C PRO A 57 -14.48 8.23 3.79
N TRP A 58 -14.35 9.54 4.03
CA TRP A 58 -14.53 10.58 3.01
C TRP A 58 -13.33 10.70 2.06
N GLU A 59 -12.11 10.39 2.51
CA GLU A 59 -10.93 10.35 1.63
C GLU A 59 -10.96 9.14 0.71
N TRP A 60 -11.44 8.00 1.20
CA TRP A 60 -11.68 6.81 0.38
C TRP A 60 -12.60 7.16 -0.79
N ASP A 61 -13.79 7.67 -0.45
CA ASP A 61 -14.79 8.06 -1.43
C ASP A 61 -14.22 9.06 -2.45
N ARG A 62 -13.41 10.02 -2.02
CA ARG A 62 -12.82 11.01 -2.94
C ARG A 62 -11.73 10.42 -3.84
N LYS A 63 -10.83 9.60 -3.31
CA LYS A 63 -9.67 9.08 -4.05
C LYS A 63 -10.04 7.90 -4.96
N ALA A 64 -10.86 6.97 -4.46
CA ALA A 64 -11.25 5.77 -5.19
C ALA A 64 -12.31 6.03 -6.27
N LYS A 65 -13.20 7.01 -6.08
CA LYS A 65 -14.14 7.44 -7.15
C LYS A 65 -13.40 8.13 -8.31
N GLY A 66 -12.17 8.59 -8.08
CA GLY A 66 -11.36 9.24 -9.08
C GLY A 66 -11.91 10.61 -9.49
N LYS A 67 -11.35 11.14 -10.58
CA LYS A 67 -11.83 12.35 -11.26
C LYS A 67 -11.68 12.14 -12.76
N GLY A 68 -12.80 12.22 -13.49
CA GLY A 68 -12.80 11.92 -14.91
C GLY A 68 -12.34 10.50 -15.18
N SER A 69 -11.36 10.35 -16.08
CA SER A 69 -10.77 9.05 -16.44
C SER A 69 -9.59 8.59 -15.57
N VAL A 70 -9.37 9.19 -14.39
CA VAL A 70 -8.27 8.82 -13.48
C VAL A 70 -8.77 8.38 -12.10
N THR A 71 -8.30 7.23 -11.59
CA THR A 71 -8.54 6.74 -10.23
C THR A 71 -7.27 6.19 -9.57
N VAL A 72 -7.35 5.86 -8.27
CA VAL A 72 -6.25 5.36 -7.44
C VAL A 72 -6.59 3.98 -6.87
N VAL A 73 -5.61 3.07 -6.86
CA VAL A 73 -5.73 1.67 -6.37
C VAL A 73 -4.47 1.24 -5.61
N GLY A 74 -4.53 0.14 -4.86
CA GLY A 74 -3.38 -0.47 -4.18
C GLY A 74 -2.71 0.48 -3.17
N ASP A 75 -1.39 0.38 -3.03
CA ASP A 75 -0.60 1.21 -2.09
C ASP A 75 -0.76 2.73 -2.30
N ALA A 76 -1.14 3.18 -3.51
CA ALA A 76 -1.41 4.59 -3.76
C ALA A 76 -2.73 5.05 -3.09
N LEU A 77 -3.69 4.13 -2.96
CA LEU A 77 -4.95 4.37 -2.29
C LEU A 77 -4.80 4.08 -0.79
N HIS A 78 -4.45 2.84 -0.43
CA HIS A 78 -4.50 2.27 0.92
C HIS A 78 -3.18 1.64 1.38
N PRO A 79 -2.11 2.43 1.54
CA PRO A 79 -0.85 1.90 2.05
C PRO A 79 -1.04 1.42 3.49
N MET A 80 -0.67 0.17 3.73
CA MET A 80 -0.83 -0.52 5.00
C MET A 80 0.53 -1.00 5.52
N THR A 81 0.63 -1.15 6.84
CA THR A 81 1.81 -1.76 7.44
C THR A 81 1.83 -3.26 7.14
N PRO A 82 3.02 -3.88 7.05
CA PRO A 82 3.14 -5.27 6.61
C PRO A 82 2.73 -6.29 7.69
N ASP A 83 2.21 -5.86 8.84
CA ASP A 83 1.92 -6.72 10.00
C ASP A 83 0.97 -7.88 9.64
N LEU A 84 0.00 -7.63 8.75
CA LEU A 84 -0.93 -8.65 8.25
C LEU A 84 -0.50 -9.27 6.92
N GLY A 85 0.51 -8.71 6.24
CA GLY A 85 0.93 -9.15 4.90
C GLY A 85 -0.15 -9.00 3.82
N GLN A 86 -1.18 -8.17 4.03
CA GLN A 86 -2.38 -8.09 3.17
C GLN A 86 -2.30 -7.06 2.04
N GLY A 87 -1.26 -6.22 1.99
CA GLY A 87 -1.18 -5.10 1.02
C GLY A 87 -1.28 -5.56 -0.42
N ALA A 88 -0.44 -6.51 -0.82
CA ALA A 88 -0.43 -7.05 -2.17
C ALA A 88 -1.76 -7.73 -2.55
N CYS A 89 -2.33 -8.53 -1.64
CA CYS A 89 -3.62 -9.18 -1.85
C CYS A 89 -4.74 -8.14 -2.05
N SER A 90 -4.74 -7.09 -1.23
CA SER A 90 -5.72 -6.00 -1.32
C SER A 90 -5.62 -5.24 -2.65
N ALA A 91 -4.40 -5.02 -3.15
CA ALA A 91 -4.17 -4.40 -4.45
C ALA A 91 -4.65 -5.30 -5.61
N LEU A 92 -4.49 -6.62 -5.50
CA LEU A 92 -5.01 -7.57 -6.49
C LEU A 92 -6.54 -7.60 -6.51
N GLU A 93 -7.19 -7.52 -5.34
CA GLU A 93 -8.65 -7.39 -5.26
C GLU A 93 -9.14 -6.11 -5.96
N ASP A 94 -8.45 -4.99 -5.76
CA ASP A 94 -8.78 -3.75 -6.46
C ASP A 94 -8.71 -3.93 -7.98
N ALA A 95 -7.62 -4.55 -8.47
CA ALA A 95 -7.43 -4.79 -9.90
C ALA A 95 -8.55 -5.64 -10.49
N VAL A 96 -8.94 -6.73 -9.81
CA VAL A 96 -10.02 -7.62 -10.25
C VAL A 96 -11.37 -6.90 -10.26
N VAL A 97 -11.70 -6.15 -9.20
CA VAL A 97 -12.97 -5.42 -9.12
C VAL A 97 -13.01 -4.30 -10.16
N LEU A 98 -11.94 -3.53 -10.30
CA LEU A 98 -11.84 -2.46 -11.28
C LEU A 98 -11.98 -3.00 -12.71
N ALA A 99 -11.29 -4.09 -13.04
CA ALA A 99 -11.39 -4.74 -14.35
C ALA A 99 -12.82 -5.20 -14.65
N ARG A 100 -13.54 -5.75 -13.67
CA ARG A 100 -14.96 -6.12 -13.81
C ARG A 100 -15.84 -4.90 -14.07
N CYS A 101 -15.65 -3.81 -13.32
CA CYS A 101 -16.40 -2.57 -13.53
C CYS A 101 -16.17 -2.01 -14.93
N LEU A 102 -14.91 -1.94 -15.38
CA LEU A 102 -14.55 -1.47 -16.71
C LEU A 102 -15.08 -2.37 -17.82
N SER A 103 -15.00 -3.69 -17.67
CA SER A 103 -15.56 -4.63 -18.65
C SER A 103 -17.08 -4.48 -18.80
N ALA A 104 -17.78 -4.08 -17.75
CA ALA A 104 -19.23 -3.84 -17.78
C ALA A 104 -19.62 -2.46 -18.33
N SER A 105 -18.65 -1.58 -18.60
CA SER A 105 -18.88 -0.20 -19.08
C SER A 105 -19.31 -0.09 -20.55
N ASN A 106 -19.23 -1.21 -21.29
CA ASN A 106 -19.57 -1.30 -22.71
C ASN A 106 -18.79 -0.31 -23.59
N ILE A 107 -17.58 0.06 -23.17
CA ILE A 107 -16.64 0.87 -23.94
C ILE A 107 -15.96 -0.03 -24.98
N ASN A 108 -16.18 0.25 -26.26
CA ASN A 108 -15.49 -0.44 -27.35
C ASN A 108 -14.14 0.21 -27.60
N VAL A 109 -13.06 -0.41 -27.11
CA VAL A 109 -11.69 0.10 -27.20
C VAL A 109 -11.20 0.26 -28.65
N GLU A 110 -11.74 -0.51 -29.58
CA GLU A 110 -11.33 -0.52 -30.99
C GLU A 110 -11.89 0.67 -31.79
N ASP A 111 -13.01 1.25 -31.35
CA ASP A 111 -13.71 2.38 -31.97
C ASP A 111 -13.92 3.54 -30.98
N ILE A 112 -13.00 3.74 -30.03
CA ILE A 112 -13.12 4.84 -29.06
C ILE A 112 -13.03 6.19 -29.78
N ASN A 113 -14.11 6.96 -29.66
CA ASN A 113 -14.07 8.41 -29.78
C ASN A 113 -14.06 9.00 -28.38
N TRP A 114 -12.91 9.51 -27.93
CA TRP A 114 -12.79 10.10 -26.59
C TRP A 114 -13.65 11.36 -26.48
N GLY A 115 -14.69 11.31 -25.66
CA GLY A 115 -15.55 12.43 -25.35
C GLY A 115 -16.12 12.37 -23.94
N GLU A 116 -17.02 13.32 -23.65
CA GLU A 116 -17.64 13.45 -22.33
C GLU A 116 -18.43 12.19 -21.92
N GLU A 117 -19.01 11.46 -22.89
CA GLU A 117 -19.81 10.26 -22.61
C GLU A 117 -18.94 9.07 -22.18
N GLU A 118 -17.81 8.84 -22.83
CA GLU A 118 -16.83 7.81 -22.47
C GLU A 118 -16.21 8.11 -21.11
N GLU A 119 -15.84 9.37 -20.87
CA GLU A 119 -15.33 9.81 -19.58
C GLU A 119 -16.37 9.61 -18.46
N ARG A 120 -17.65 9.94 -18.72
CA ARG A 120 -18.76 9.70 -17.78
C ARG A 120 -18.94 8.22 -17.47
N LYS A 121 -18.85 7.34 -18.47
CA LYS A 121 -18.93 5.87 -18.27
C LYS A 121 -17.78 5.36 -17.40
N ILE A 122 -16.54 5.82 -17.65
CA ILE A 122 -15.37 5.45 -16.85
C ILE A 122 -15.55 5.93 -15.40
N GLU A 123 -15.99 7.17 -15.21
CA GLU A 123 -16.21 7.73 -13.87
C GLU A 123 -17.29 6.94 -13.10
N GLU A 124 -18.36 6.50 -13.79
CA GLU A 124 -19.37 5.63 -13.19
C GLU A 124 -18.78 4.27 -12.76
N CYS A 125 -17.84 3.72 -13.53
CA CYS A 125 -17.13 2.49 -13.18
C CYS A 125 -16.25 2.68 -11.93
N PHE A 126 -15.55 3.80 -11.82
CA PHE A 126 -14.77 4.11 -10.63
C PHE A 126 -15.65 4.28 -9.40
N LYS A 127 -16.87 4.85 -9.54
CA LYS A 127 -17.85 4.91 -8.46
C LYS A 127 -18.29 3.52 -8.00
N LYS A 128 -18.55 2.60 -8.93
CA LYS A 128 -18.90 1.20 -8.63
C LYS A 128 -17.75 0.48 -7.93
N TYR A 129 -16.52 0.63 -8.43
CA TYR A 129 -15.31 0.12 -7.80
C TYR A 129 -15.16 0.63 -6.36
N ALA A 130 -15.25 1.94 -6.16
CA ALA A 130 -15.07 2.57 -4.86
C ALA A 130 -16.10 2.08 -3.82
N GLN A 131 -17.33 1.81 -4.25
CA GLN A 131 -18.36 1.24 -3.38
C GLN A 131 -18.10 -0.23 -3.06
N ALA A 132 -17.74 -1.04 -4.05
CA ALA A 132 -17.50 -2.48 -3.88
C ALA A 132 -16.27 -2.79 -3.03
N ARG A 133 -15.24 -1.92 -3.09
CA ARG A 133 -13.98 -2.10 -2.38
C ARG A 133 -13.91 -1.37 -1.04
N LYS A 134 -14.97 -0.70 -0.58
CA LYS A 134 -14.93 0.08 0.67
C LYS A 134 -14.73 -0.84 1.89
N TRP A 135 -13.71 -0.53 2.70
CA TRP A 135 -13.37 -1.22 3.96
C TRP A 135 -14.07 -0.56 5.15
#